data_AF-R4WES6-F1
#
_entry.id   AF-R4WES6-F1
#
_cell.length_a   1.000
_cell.length_b   1.000
_cell.length_c   1.000
_cell.angle_alpha   90.00
_cell.angle_beta   90.00
_cell.angle_gamma   90.00
#
_symmetry.space_group_name_H-M   'P 1'
#
loop_
_entity.id
_entity.type
_entity.pdbx_description
1 polymer ?
#
loop_
_entity_poly.entity_id
_entity_poly.type
_entity_poly.pdbx_seq_one_letter_code
_entity_poly.pdbx_strand_id
1 'polypeptide(L)'
;MKNSTLISPSAVKRVISAPKASLVAAAVATSLLLAACGGGSGGDAFDTASSVDAARRNTSAFAIGSPAANATVSGTATVNGTSGSKWTKVSVVDTSTGNKIARDVTPANGAFSTTVDTTRLTAGNHTWQVTATDSTGGTRSVLNVNVVVNNTKATTPTAPTTTKIFYGANGHNNEGGAYDISNPALQLSQLQDLGVKMYRNEVYSQAAANKLAGIAKTMAAGGVTVYPVMLMGLDFNNENDAYNAGYQLGVWTATANKYPYYEVSNELEADALTGNVDGVYPQHFDNAKFQKARGVIRGMIAGIKSVDTNGKIIMGGGAWMHYGFDQMLANGTQPDGSTGHPVVSWDITAWHWYSDQGDITNACGGTGCHDVLAVLQQMGKPIWINEFGVRPNMGSDQQIASYLVGNKMMAQFVSVASKYNIQAIQTYELYDDPAGGEGAYGLLKNDGKTPKAAYTAFKNFVASNPK
;
A
#
# COMPACT_ATOMS: atom_id res chain seq x y z
N MET A 1 -31.55 49.06 -22.68
CA MET A 1 -30.39 49.83 -23.19
C MET A 1 -29.45 50.10 -22.02
N LYS A 2 -28.22 49.55 -22.11
CA LYS A 2 -26.96 49.88 -21.41
C LYS A 2 -26.95 49.89 -19.87
N ASN A 3 -25.97 49.33 -19.16
CA ASN A 3 -24.85 48.45 -19.49
C ASN A 3 -24.36 47.90 -18.13
N SER A 4 -24.21 46.59 -18.02
CA SER A 4 -23.67 45.89 -16.85
C SER A 4 -22.18 45.65 -17.06
N THR A 5 -21.33 46.11 -16.15
CA THR A 5 -19.90 45.73 -16.13
C THR A 5 -19.64 44.90 -14.88
N LEU A 6 -19.29 43.64 -15.12
CA LEU A 6 -18.84 42.65 -14.14
C LEU A 6 -17.43 43.00 -13.64
N ILE A 7 -17.24 43.01 -12.31
CA ILE A 7 -15.93 42.99 -11.67
C ILE A 7 -15.88 41.76 -10.77
N SER A 8 -14.88 40.91 -11.01
CA SER A 8 -14.54 39.69 -10.27
C SER A 8 -13.77 40.02 -8.99
N PRO A 9 -13.96 39.29 -7.87
CA PRO A 9 -13.01 39.32 -6.76
C PRO A 9 -12.20 38.00 -6.67
N SER A 10 -10.94 38.12 -7.07
CA SER A 10 -9.72 37.83 -6.30
C SER A 10 -9.73 36.74 -5.21
N ALA A 11 -8.84 35.77 -5.44
CA ALA A 11 -8.29 34.80 -4.50
C ALA A 11 -7.69 35.46 -3.24
N VAL A 12 -8.01 34.88 -2.08
CA VAL A 12 -7.40 35.22 -0.79
C VAL A 12 -6.35 34.15 -0.46
N LYS A 13 -5.08 34.47 -0.71
CA LYS A 13 -3.93 33.78 -0.09
C LYS A 13 -3.73 34.36 1.31
N ARG A 14 -3.76 33.53 2.35
CA ARG A 14 -3.31 33.92 3.69
C ARG A 14 -1.79 33.86 3.78
N VAL A 15 -1.23 34.98 4.21
CA VAL A 15 0.17 35.17 4.62
C VAL A 15 0.21 35.10 6.14
N ILE A 16 1.14 34.32 6.70
CA ILE A 16 1.67 34.53 8.06
C ILE A 16 3.20 34.55 7.93
N SER A 17 3.81 35.59 8.48
CA SER A 17 5.23 35.93 8.34
C SER A 17 6.02 35.79 9.65
N ALA A 18 7.28 35.37 9.48
CA ALA A 18 8.52 35.80 10.16
C ALA A 18 8.86 35.23 11.57
N PRO A 19 10.17 35.18 11.98
CA PRO A 19 11.33 35.88 11.39
C PRO A 19 12.57 35.05 11.02
N LYS A 20 13.44 35.74 10.29
CA LYS A 20 14.73 35.35 9.71
C LYS A 20 15.85 35.34 10.75
N ALA A 21 16.86 34.49 10.53
CA ALA A 21 18.24 34.74 10.94
C ALA A 21 19.18 34.49 9.75
N SER A 22 20.07 35.45 9.50
CA SER A 22 21.00 35.55 8.37
C SER A 22 22.37 34.93 8.68
N LEU A 23 23.22 34.97 7.64
CA LEU A 23 24.69 34.83 7.56
C LEU A 23 25.17 33.41 7.19
N VAL A 24 26.10 33.20 6.25
CA VAL A 24 26.87 34.05 5.32
C VAL A 24 27.37 33.14 4.19
N ALA A 25 27.40 33.65 2.95
CA ALA A 25 28.00 32.98 1.81
C ALA A 25 29.53 33.13 1.82
N ALA A 26 30.25 32.07 1.46
CA ALA A 26 31.60 32.16 0.92
C ALA A 26 31.73 31.16 -0.23
N ALA A 27 31.79 31.69 -1.45
CA ALA A 27 32.15 30.96 -2.65
C ALA A 27 33.59 31.35 -3.03
N VAL A 28 34.44 30.37 -3.28
CA VAL A 28 35.70 30.54 -4.03
C VAL A 28 35.84 29.35 -4.98
N ALA A 29 36.07 29.68 -6.25
CA ALA A 29 36.23 28.78 -7.37
C ALA A 29 37.71 28.39 -7.61
N THR A 30 37.93 27.59 -8.67
CA THR A 30 39.20 27.24 -9.36
C THR A 30 40.11 26.22 -8.65
N SER A 31 40.76 25.24 -9.29
CA SER A 31 41.10 24.97 -10.70
C SER A 31 41.61 23.53 -10.88
N LEU A 32 41.62 23.08 -12.14
CA LEU A 32 42.12 21.80 -12.66
C LEU A 32 43.66 21.63 -12.66
N LEU A 33 44.06 20.34 -12.62
CA LEU A 33 45.20 19.64 -13.27
C LEU A 33 46.66 19.91 -12.82
N LEU A 34 47.36 18.84 -12.45
CA LEU A 34 48.65 18.46 -13.06
C LEU A 34 48.98 16.97 -12.92
N ALA A 35 49.63 16.44 -13.97
CA ALA A 35 49.98 15.05 -14.24
C ALA A 35 51.46 14.71 -13.95
N ALA A 36 51.81 13.41 -14.01
CA ALA A 36 53.07 12.79 -14.48
C ALA A 36 53.25 11.40 -13.79
N CYS A 37 53.86 10.34 -14.33
CA CYS A 37 54.46 10.01 -15.63
C CYS A 37 54.76 8.49 -15.65
N GLY A 38 54.88 7.90 -16.84
CA GLY A 38 55.45 6.57 -17.04
C GLY A 38 55.24 6.06 -18.46
N GLY A 39 56.07 6.52 -19.41
CA GLY A 39 56.00 6.19 -20.83
C GLY A 39 56.88 5.02 -21.27
N GLY A 40 56.68 4.58 -22.51
CA GLY A 40 57.57 3.65 -23.24
C GLY A 40 57.08 3.43 -24.68
N SER A 41 57.82 3.98 -25.64
CA SER A 41 57.60 3.90 -27.09
C SER A 41 57.79 2.50 -27.69
N GLY A 42 57.10 2.24 -28.80
CA GLY A 42 57.46 1.20 -29.77
C GLY A 42 56.31 0.94 -30.74
N GLY A 43 56.35 1.55 -31.93
CA GLY A 43 55.48 1.17 -33.03
C GLY A 43 56.05 -0.04 -33.76
N ASP A 44 55.19 -1.03 -34.04
CA ASP A 44 55.02 -1.66 -35.34
C ASP A 44 53.96 -2.76 -35.23
N ALA A 45 53.43 -3.14 -36.39
CA ALA A 45 52.23 -3.93 -36.62
C ALA A 45 52.11 -5.27 -35.88
N PHE A 46 50.88 -5.79 -35.91
CA PHE A 46 50.38 -7.10 -35.45
C PHE A 46 49.87 -7.13 -33.99
N ASP A 47 48.56 -6.91 -33.82
CA ASP A 47 47.69 -7.99 -33.31
C ASP A 47 46.20 -7.62 -33.33
N THR A 48 45.59 -7.72 -34.51
CA THR A 48 44.14 -7.98 -34.62
C THR A 48 43.80 -9.42 -34.17
N ALA A 49 44.79 -10.21 -33.73
CA ALA A 49 44.57 -11.50 -33.07
C ALA A 49 44.32 -11.36 -31.55
N SER A 50 44.72 -10.26 -30.88
CA SER A 50 44.56 -10.16 -29.41
C SER A 50 43.12 -9.99 -28.94
N SER A 51 42.20 -9.51 -29.79
CA SER A 51 40.76 -9.45 -29.49
C SER A 51 40.02 -10.76 -29.80
N VAL A 52 40.59 -11.64 -30.63
CA VAL A 52 40.03 -12.97 -30.94
C VAL A 52 40.56 -14.03 -29.95
N ASP A 53 41.80 -13.90 -29.48
CA ASP A 53 42.36 -14.78 -28.44
C ASP A 53 41.95 -14.41 -27.02
N ALA A 54 41.52 -13.16 -26.76
CA ALA A 54 40.82 -12.83 -25.52
C ALA A 54 39.44 -13.54 -25.43
N ALA A 55 38.78 -13.79 -26.56
CA ALA A 55 37.52 -14.54 -26.65
C ALA A 55 37.70 -16.07 -26.54
N ARG A 56 38.93 -16.58 -26.68
CA ARG A 56 39.27 -18.00 -26.49
C ARG A 56 39.87 -18.33 -25.11
N ARG A 57 40.04 -17.34 -24.22
CA ARG A 57 40.38 -17.64 -22.83
C ARG A 57 39.22 -18.35 -22.17
N ASN A 58 39.50 -19.54 -21.66
CA ASN A 58 38.57 -20.31 -20.86
C ASN A 58 38.31 -19.56 -19.54
N THR A 59 37.30 -18.68 -19.51
CA THR A 59 37.04 -17.84 -18.34
C THR A 59 36.32 -18.67 -17.29
N SER A 60 36.89 -18.74 -16.08
CA SER A 60 36.34 -19.49 -14.96
C SER A 60 35.36 -18.67 -14.10
N ALA A 61 34.82 -17.57 -14.63
CA ALA A 61 33.87 -16.72 -13.92
C ALA A 61 32.66 -17.56 -13.50
N PHE A 62 32.31 -17.52 -12.21
CA PHE A 62 31.12 -18.19 -11.71
C PHE A 62 30.57 -17.40 -10.52
N ALA A 63 29.34 -16.92 -10.64
CA ALA A 63 28.65 -16.19 -9.57
C ALA A 63 27.15 -16.46 -9.65
N ILE A 64 26.48 -16.46 -8.49
CA ILE A 64 25.03 -16.53 -8.39
C ILE A 64 24.48 -15.09 -8.42
N GLY A 65 23.57 -14.79 -9.34
CA GLY A 65 22.85 -13.52 -9.43
C GLY A 65 21.47 -13.56 -8.78
N SER A 66 20.82 -14.72 -8.77
CA SER A 66 19.53 -14.95 -8.13
C SER A 66 19.40 -16.41 -7.67
N PRO A 67 18.70 -16.71 -6.56
CA PRO A 67 18.10 -15.75 -5.62
C PRO A 67 19.16 -14.96 -4.83
N ALA A 68 18.76 -13.82 -4.27
CA ALA A 68 19.61 -13.09 -3.33
C ALA A 68 19.78 -13.89 -2.02
N ALA A 69 20.88 -13.67 -1.31
CA ALA A 69 21.10 -14.31 -0.01
C ALA A 69 19.97 -13.97 0.97
N ASN A 70 19.42 -15.00 1.60
CA ASN A 70 18.28 -14.98 2.50
C ASN A 70 16.95 -14.55 1.86
N ALA A 71 16.83 -14.58 0.53
CA ALA A 71 15.56 -14.31 -0.14
C ALA A 71 14.50 -15.34 0.26
N THR A 72 13.26 -14.86 0.43
CA THR A 72 12.09 -15.72 0.61
C THR A 72 11.61 -16.22 -0.75
N VAL A 73 11.49 -17.53 -0.90
CA VAL A 73 11.09 -18.18 -2.16
C VAL A 73 9.86 -19.08 -1.93
N SER A 74 8.94 -19.10 -2.89
CA SER A 74 7.71 -19.90 -2.84
C SER A 74 7.22 -20.27 -4.24
N GLY A 75 6.53 -21.40 -4.36
CA GLY A 75 6.09 -21.95 -5.65
C GLY A 75 7.27 -22.38 -6.54
N THR A 76 7.83 -21.42 -7.27
CA THR A 76 8.91 -21.62 -8.24
C THR A 76 9.96 -20.53 -8.05
N ALA A 77 11.24 -20.91 -7.96
CA ALA A 77 12.36 -19.99 -7.82
C ALA A 77 13.36 -20.14 -8.97
N THR A 78 13.80 -19.02 -9.52
CA THR A 78 14.84 -19.00 -10.56
C THR A 78 16.21 -18.90 -9.90
N VAL A 79 17.10 -19.84 -10.22
CA VAL A 79 18.52 -19.79 -9.87
C VAL A 79 19.31 -19.44 -11.12
N ASN A 80 19.92 -18.26 -11.15
CA ASN A 80 20.67 -17.78 -12.31
C ASN A 80 21.97 -17.09 -11.91
N GLY A 81 22.83 -16.85 -12.88
CA GLY A 81 24.10 -16.18 -12.64
C GLY A 81 25.07 -16.23 -13.81
N THR A 82 26.30 -15.79 -13.57
CA THR A 82 27.38 -15.79 -14.57
C THR A 82 28.17 -17.09 -14.51
N SER A 83 28.63 -17.57 -15.67
CA SER A 83 29.34 -18.85 -15.81
C SER A 83 30.58 -18.80 -16.71
N GLY A 84 30.89 -17.66 -17.33
CA GLY A 84 32.00 -17.61 -18.30
C GLY A 84 31.87 -18.70 -19.38
N SER A 85 33.01 -19.16 -19.92
CA SER A 85 33.06 -20.17 -21.00
C SER A 85 33.54 -21.56 -20.56
N LYS A 86 33.98 -21.71 -19.30
CA LYS A 86 34.59 -22.97 -18.79
C LYS A 86 33.62 -24.07 -18.43
N TRP A 87 32.43 -23.72 -17.96
CA TRP A 87 31.52 -24.67 -17.34
C TRP A 87 30.56 -25.26 -18.36
N THR A 88 30.42 -26.58 -18.37
CA THR A 88 29.53 -27.31 -19.29
C THR A 88 28.26 -27.83 -18.60
N LYS A 89 28.24 -27.80 -17.26
CA LYS A 89 27.11 -28.23 -16.44
C LYS A 89 27.02 -27.41 -15.16
N VAL A 90 25.82 -26.94 -14.82
CA VAL A 90 25.48 -26.36 -13.51
C VAL A 90 24.36 -27.18 -12.87
N SER A 91 24.53 -27.56 -11.61
CA SER A 91 23.56 -28.32 -10.80
C SER A 91 23.24 -27.59 -9.50
N VAL A 92 22.01 -27.71 -9.01
CA VAL A 92 21.56 -27.14 -7.73
C VAL A 92 21.14 -28.25 -6.79
N VAL A 93 21.75 -28.29 -5.61
CA VAL A 93 21.50 -29.26 -4.54
C VAL A 93 21.10 -28.50 -3.28
N ASP A 94 20.05 -28.95 -2.60
CA ASP A 94 19.73 -28.46 -1.26
C ASP A 94 20.58 -29.23 -0.25
N THR A 95 21.50 -28.54 0.44
CA THR A 95 22.42 -29.20 1.37
C THR A 95 21.73 -29.68 2.65
N SER A 96 20.54 -29.15 2.97
CA SER A 96 19.78 -29.60 4.14
C SER A 96 19.21 -31.02 3.95
N THR A 97 18.93 -31.40 2.70
CA THR A 97 18.37 -32.70 2.34
C THR A 97 19.33 -33.59 1.55
N GLY A 98 20.42 -33.01 1.00
CA GLY A 98 21.34 -33.68 0.07
C GLY A 98 20.76 -33.92 -1.32
N ASN A 99 19.53 -33.47 -1.58
CA ASN A 99 18.83 -33.77 -2.83
C ASN A 99 19.12 -32.74 -3.91
N LYS A 100 19.20 -33.20 -5.16
CA LYS A 100 19.18 -32.32 -6.33
C LYS A 100 17.77 -31.75 -6.52
N ILE A 101 17.66 -30.43 -6.57
CA ILE A 101 16.39 -29.69 -6.54
C ILE A 101 16.04 -28.96 -7.84
N ALA A 102 16.96 -28.95 -8.80
CA ALA A 102 16.76 -28.39 -10.14
C ALA A 102 17.29 -29.33 -11.22
N ARG A 103 16.86 -29.13 -12.47
CA ARG A 103 17.49 -29.79 -13.63
C ARG A 103 18.91 -29.24 -13.82
N ASP A 104 19.80 -30.10 -14.30
CA ASP A 104 21.12 -29.63 -14.72
C ASP A 104 20.96 -28.78 -15.97
N VAL A 105 21.75 -27.72 -16.06
CA VAL A 105 21.75 -26.83 -17.21
C VAL A 105 23.14 -26.70 -17.78
N THR A 106 23.22 -26.67 -19.11
CA THR A 106 24.45 -26.32 -19.82
C THR A 106 24.47 -24.79 -19.97
N PRO A 107 25.46 -24.10 -19.38
CA PRO A 107 25.55 -22.66 -19.52
C PRO A 107 25.75 -22.21 -20.97
N ALA A 108 25.22 -21.04 -21.31
CA ALA A 108 25.30 -20.46 -22.64
C ALA A 108 25.48 -18.94 -22.55
N ASN A 109 26.19 -18.36 -23.52
CA ASN A 109 26.44 -16.91 -23.59
C ASN A 109 27.02 -16.30 -22.29
N GLY A 110 27.85 -17.06 -21.58
CA GLY A 110 28.47 -16.61 -20.33
C GLY A 110 27.57 -16.63 -19.09
N ALA A 111 26.36 -17.20 -19.18
CA ALA A 111 25.39 -17.26 -18.10
C ALA A 111 24.72 -18.63 -17.95
N PHE A 112 24.09 -18.85 -16.81
CA PHE A 112 23.23 -20.00 -16.55
C PHE A 112 21.90 -19.54 -15.93
N SER A 113 20.85 -20.33 -16.14
CA SER A 113 19.56 -20.16 -15.49
C SER A 113 18.89 -21.52 -15.36
N THR A 114 18.39 -21.84 -14.17
CA THR A 114 17.58 -23.03 -13.91
C THR A 114 16.47 -22.69 -12.93
N THR A 115 15.52 -23.60 -12.80
CA THR A 115 14.33 -23.40 -11.98
C THR A 115 14.24 -24.46 -10.90
N VAL A 116 13.99 -24.03 -9.67
CA VAL A 116 13.70 -24.86 -8.51
C VAL A 116 12.19 -24.81 -8.24
N ASP A 117 11.54 -25.96 -8.25
CA ASP A 117 10.17 -26.10 -7.76
C ASP A 117 10.22 -26.16 -6.23
N THR A 118 10.01 -25.01 -5.59
CA THR A 118 10.14 -24.93 -4.13
C THR A 118 9.02 -25.68 -3.45
N THR A 119 7.86 -25.91 -4.08
CA THR A 119 6.71 -26.62 -3.45
C THR A 119 7.04 -28.04 -2.95
N ARG A 120 8.15 -28.60 -3.44
CA ARG A 120 8.68 -29.92 -3.08
C ARG A 120 9.67 -29.89 -1.91
N LEU A 121 9.96 -28.71 -1.37
CA LEU A 121 10.85 -28.49 -0.23
C LEU A 121 10.04 -28.20 1.03
N THR A 122 10.60 -28.54 2.19
CA THR A 122 10.02 -28.15 3.48
C THR A 122 10.01 -26.64 3.64
N ALA A 123 9.11 -26.08 4.46
CA ALA A 123 9.19 -24.67 4.81
C ALA A 123 10.33 -24.44 5.81
N GLY A 124 11.01 -23.29 5.71
CA GLY A 124 12.10 -22.91 6.61
C GLY A 124 13.36 -22.49 5.85
N ASN A 125 14.49 -22.50 6.56
CA ASN A 125 15.77 -22.09 5.99
C ASN A 125 16.39 -23.24 5.18
N HIS A 126 16.79 -22.95 3.94
CA HIS A 126 17.50 -23.87 3.07
C HIS A 126 18.82 -23.25 2.61
N THR A 127 19.80 -24.09 2.32
CA THR A 127 21.05 -23.68 1.68
C THR A 127 21.17 -24.42 0.35
N TRP A 128 21.10 -23.67 -0.74
CA TRP A 128 21.23 -24.20 -2.09
C TRP A 128 22.69 -24.10 -2.53
N GLN A 129 23.31 -25.26 -2.73
CA GLN A 129 24.63 -25.41 -3.30
C GLN A 129 24.53 -25.48 -4.82
N VAL A 130 25.08 -24.47 -5.48
CA VAL A 130 25.18 -24.37 -6.94
C VAL A 130 26.59 -24.78 -7.36
N THR A 131 26.69 -25.87 -8.12
CA THR A 131 27.97 -26.43 -8.56
C THR A 131 28.09 -26.34 -10.07
N ALA A 132 29.14 -25.68 -10.56
CA ALA A 132 29.55 -25.70 -11.95
C ALA A 132 30.64 -26.76 -12.17
N THR A 133 30.52 -27.55 -13.22
CA THR A 133 31.47 -28.61 -13.60
C THR A 133 31.97 -28.40 -15.03
N ASP A 134 33.25 -28.64 -15.27
CA ASP A 134 33.83 -28.59 -16.61
C ASP A 134 33.52 -29.85 -17.44
N SER A 135 33.95 -29.85 -18.70
CA SER A 135 33.76 -30.98 -19.64
C SER A 135 34.44 -32.28 -19.21
N THR A 136 35.44 -32.22 -18.33
CA THR A 136 36.18 -33.39 -17.85
C THR A 136 35.51 -34.04 -16.64
N GLY A 137 34.61 -33.33 -15.96
CA GLY A 137 34.01 -33.76 -14.70
C GLY A 137 34.90 -33.57 -13.47
N GLY A 138 36.19 -33.26 -13.68
CA GLY A 138 37.23 -33.18 -12.65
C GLY A 138 37.32 -31.82 -11.97
N THR A 139 37.13 -30.71 -12.71
CA THR A 139 37.14 -29.37 -12.10
C THR A 139 35.74 -28.92 -11.72
N ARG A 140 35.58 -28.44 -10.48
CA ARG A 140 34.31 -27.91 -9.97
C ARG A 140 34.49 -26.55 -9.32
N SER A 141 33.48 -25.69 -9.47
CA SER A 141 33.30 -24.48 -8.66
C SER A 141 31.99 -24.58 -7.90
N VAL A 142 32.01 -24.26 -6.61
CA VAL A 142 30.87 -24.46 -5.71
C VAL A 142 30.56 -23.13 -5.01
N LEU A 143 29.31 -22.71 -5.08
CA LEU A 143 28.79 -21.55 -4.36
C LEU A 143 27.53 -21.94 -3.60
N ASN A 144 27.27 -21.29 -2.47
CA ASN A 144 26.07 -21.52 -1.67
C ASN A 144 25.23 -20.25 -1.61
N VAL A 145 23.91 -20.40 -1.68
CA VAL A 145 22.95 -19.34 -1.39
C VAL A 145 21.98 -19.81 -0.32
N ASN A 146 21.84 -19.03 0.74
CA ASN A 146 20.81 -19.27 1.75
C ASN A 146 19.49 -18.69 1.26
N VAL A 147 18.39 -19.40 1.47
CA VAL A 147 17.04 -18.94 1.13
C VAL A 147 16.07 -19.35 2.24
N VAL A 148 14.96 -18.64 2.33
CA VAL A 148 13.83 -19.02 3.19
C VAL A 148 12.74 -19.58 2.31
N VAL A 149 12.54 -20.89 2.33
CA VAL A 149 11.42 -21.52 1.63
C VAL A 149 10.14 -21.27 2.43
N ASN A 150 9.22 -20.52 1.85
CA ASN A 150 7.91 -20.27 2.43
C ASN A 150 6.82 -20.89 1.54
N ASN A 151 6.74 -22.22 1.55
CA ASN A 151 5.61 -22.95 0.99
C ASN A 151 4.50 -23.11 2.02
N THR A 152 4.19 -22.05 2.79
CA THR A 152 2.93 -22.03 3.53
C THR A 152 1.87 -22.36 2.50
N LYS A 153 1.30 -23.56 2.63
CA LYS A 153 0.17 -23.99 1.83
C LYS A 153 -0.80 -22.83 2.00
N ALA A 154 -1.04 -22.07 0.93
CA ALA A 154 -2.23 -21.25 0.86
C ALA A 154 -3.30 -22.23 1.30
N THR A 155 -3.83 -22.04 2.52
CA THR A 155 -4.94 -22.83 3.00
C THR A 155 -5.92 -22.73 1.87
N THR A 156 -6.17 -23.85 1.19
CA THR A 156 -7.28 -23.98 0.26
C THR A 156 -8.39 -23.17 0.90
N PRO A 157 -8.93 -22.11 0.27
CA PRO A 157 -9.95 -21.32 0.92
C PRO A 157 -10.97 -22.34 1.37
N THR A 158 -11.08 -22.54 2.68
CA THR A 158 -12.21 -23.22 3.27
C THR A 158 -13.36 -22.49 2.61
N ALA A 159 -14.18 -23.22 1.84
CA ALA A 159 -15.32 -22.65 1.13
C ALA A 159 -15.89 -21.56 2.04
N PRO A 160 -15.89 -20.27 1.60
CA PRO A 160 -15.98 -19.15 2.52
C PRO A 160 -17.14 -19.45 3.45
N THR A 161 -16.83 -19.73 4.73
CA THR A 161 -17.85 -19.60 5.77
C THR A 161 -18.40 -18.23 5.52
N THR A 162 -19.63 -18.15 5.03
CA THR A 162 -20.27 -16.93 4.54
C THR A 162 -19.80 -15.79 5.41
N THR A 163 -18.81 -15.04 4.92
CA THR A 163 -18.19 -14.02 5.76
C THR A 163 -19.28 -13.02 5.97
N LYS A 164 -19.69 -12.88 7.23
CA LYS A 164 -20.65 -11.87 7.61
C LYS A 164 -20.08 -10.55 7.15
N ILE A 165 -20.71 -9.90 6.17
CA ILE A 165 -20.26 -8.59 5.73
C ILE A 165 -20.70 -7.64 6.84
N PHE A 166 -19.73 -7.03 7.50
CA PHE A 166 -20.04 -6.01 8.48
C PHE A 166 -20.32 -4.69 7.75
N TYR A 167 -21.50 -4.13 7.99
CA TYR A 167 -21.85 -2.79 7.51
C TYR A 167 -21.33 -1.74 8.48
N GLY A 168 -20.65 -0.72 7.94
CA GLY A 168 -20.11 0.40 8.68
C GLY A 168 -20.66 1.74 8.21
N ALA A 169 -20.32 2.78 8.96
CA ALA A 169 -20.44 4.17 8.54
C ALA A 169 -19.19 4.93 8.97
N ASN A 170 -18.86 5.98 8.24
CA ASN A 170 -17.82 6.93 8.60
C ASN A 170 -18.45 8.04 9.46
N GLY A 171 -17.68 8.56 10.41
CA GLY A 171 -18.03 9.72 11.20
C GLY A 171 -16.85 10.67 11.34
N HIS A 172 -17.16 11.92 11.69
CA HIS A 172 -16.19 13.01 11.85
C HIS A 172 -16.28 13.63 13.24
N ASN A 173 -16.13 12.78 14.27
CA ASN A 173 -16.37 13.17 15.65
C ASN A 173 -15.35 14.18 16.20
N ASN A 174 -14.22 14.39 15.54
CA ASN A 174 -13.19 15.38 15.84
C ASN A 174 -13.22 16.61 14.89
N GLU A 175 -14.11 16.66 13.89
CA GLU A 175 -14.20 17.82 12.96
C GLU A 175 -15.36 18.79 13.27
N GLY A 176 -16.28 18.37 14.13
CA GLY A 176 -17.32 19.23 14.69
C GLY A 176 -18.64 19.20 13.92
N GLY A 177 -19.30 20.35 13.76
CA GLY A 177 -20.57 20.45 13.02
C GLY A 177 -21.68 19.57 13.61
N ALA A 178 -22.28 18.73 12.76
CA ALA A 178 -23.34 17.80 13.14
C ALA A 178 -22.92 16.84 14.26
N TYR A 179 -21.63 16.50 14.33
CA TYR A 179 -21.07 15.58 15.33
C TYR A 179 -20.89 16.24 16.71
N ASP A 180 -20.78 17.58 16.79
CA ASP A 180 -20.74 18.29 18.08
C ASP A 180 -22.14 18.54 18.66
N ILE A 181 -23.16 18.70 17.80
CA ILE A 181 -24.55 18.86 18.26
C ILE A 181 -25.24 17.53 18.56
N SER A 182 -24.78 16.44 17.93
CA SER A 182 -25.31 15.09 18.11
C SER A 182 -24.50 14.34 19.14
N ASN A 183 -25.03 14.24 20.37
CA ASN A 183 -24.32 13.52 21.43
C ASN A 183 -24.10 12.03 21.05
N PRO A 184 -23.10 11.35 21.65
CA PRO A 184 -22.77 9.98 21.29
C PRO A 184 -23.91 8.95 21.43
N ALA A 185 -24.88 9.19 22.32
CA ALA A 185 -26.04 8.32 22.48
C ALA A 185 -27.02 8.45 21.30
N LEU A 186 -27.21 9.66 20.77
CA LEU A 186 -28.00 9.88 19.57
C LEU A 186 -27.32 9.20 18.36
N GLN A 187 -26.02 9.43 18.17
CA GLN A 187 -25.24 8.79 17.11
C GLN A 187 -25.37 7.26 17.19
N LEU A 188 -25.21 6.67 18.39
CA LEU A 188 -25.36 5.23 18.60
C LEU A 188 -26.75 4.72 18.19
N SER A 189 -27.82 5.42 18.58
CA SER A 189 -29.18 4.97 18.23
C SER A 189 -29.43 5.00 16.73
N GLN A 190 -28.89 5.98 16.01
CA GLN A 190 -28.96 6.06 14.54
C GLN A 190 -28.14 4.95 13.88
N LEU A 191 -26.93 4.68 14.35
CA LEU A 191 -26.10 3.56 13.84
C LEU A 191 -26.79 2.21 14.07
N GLN A 192 -27.43 2.02 15.23
CA GLN A 192 -28.22 0.82 15.52
C GLN A 192 -29.44 0.69 14.61
N ASP A 193 -30.15 1.79 14.36
CA ASP A 193 -31.31 1.81 13.47
C ASP A 193 -30.93 1.48 12.01
N LEU A 194 -29.73 1.88 11.58
CA LEU A 194 -29.15 1.52 10.29
C LEU A 194 -28.62 0.07 10.22
N GLY A 195 -28.52 -0.63 11.35
CA GLY A 195 -27.92 -1.96 11.44
C GLY A 195 -26.39 -1.98 11.34
N VAL A 196 -25.75 -0.83 11.51
CA VAL A 196 -24.30 -0.65 11.42
C VAL A 196 -23.60 -1.29 12.63
N LYS A 197 -22.41 -1.89 12.39
CA LYS A 197 -21.56 -2.55 13.38
C LYS A 197 -20.16 -1.96 13.49
N MET A 198 -19.74 -1.13 12.55
CA MET A 198 -18.45 -0.45 12.55
C MET A 198 -18.62 1.05 12.37
N TYR A 199 -17.80 1.82 13.07
CA TYR A 199 -17.84 3.28 13.02
C TYR A 199 -16.41 3.84 12.94
N ARG A 200 -16.00 4.19 11.71
CA ARG A 200 -14.67 4.72 11.40
C ARG A 200 -14.63 6.21 11.70
N ASN A 201 -13.66 6.66 12.49
CA ASN A 201 -13.49 8.08 12.82
C ASN A 201 -12.02 8.46 12.84
N GLU A 202 -11.75 9.68 12.47
CA GLU A 202 -10.46 10.34 12.40
C GLU A 202 -9.81 10.60 13.76
N VAL A 203 -8.48 10.55 13.77
CA VAL A 203 -7.61 11.00 14.87
C VAL A 203 -6.37 11.66 14.29
N TYR A 204 -6.08 12.90 14.71
CA TYR A 204 -4.92 13.67 14.22
C TYR A 204 -4.08 14.28 15.37
N SER A 205 -4.46 14.04 16.62
CA SER A 205 -3.76 14.57 17.80
C SER A 205 -4.06 13.74 19.05
N GLN A 206 -3.32 13.97 20.13
CA GLN A 206 -3.61 13.34 21.43
C GLN A 206 -5.01 13.71 21.96
N ALA A 207 -5.45 14.95 21.75
CA ALA A 207 -6.77 15.39 22.17
C ALA A 207 -7.88 14.66 21.38
N ALA A 208 -7.70 14.52 20.07
CA ALA A 208 -8.62 13.77 19.21
C ALA A 208 -8.69 12.28 19.60
N ALA A 209 -7.54 11.66 19.92
CA ALA A 209 -7.47 10.28 20.40
C ALA A 209 -8.28 10.10 21.69
N ASN A 210 -8.13 11.01 22.65
CA ASN A 210 -8.88 10.96 23.92
C ASN A 210 -10.39 11.20 23.71
N LYS A 211 -10.79 12.12 22.83
CA LYS A 211 -12.21 12.33 22.47
C LYS A 211 -12.80 11.06 21.88
N LEU A 212 -12.11 10.46 20.91
CA LEU A 212 -12.59 9.23 20.25
C LEU A 212 -12.66 8.04 21.20
N ALA A 213 -11.74 7.91 22.17
CA ALA A 213 -11.81 6.88 23.19
C ALA A 213 -13.10 6.95 24.02
N GLY A 214 -13.55 8.15 24.37
CA GLY A 214 -14.83 8.37 25.06
C GLY A 214 -16.05 7.96 24.23
N ILE A 215 -16.03 8.28 22.93
CA ILE A 215 -17.08 7.87 21.98
C ILE A 215 -17.09 6.35 21.82
N ALA A 216 -15.92 5.73 21.64
CA ALA A 216 -15.76 4.29 21.49
C ALA A 216 -16.37 3.51 22.66
N LYS A 217 -16.22 4.01 23.90
CA LYS A 217 -16.85 3.41 25.08
C LYS A 217 -18.38 3.40 24.98
N THR A 218 -18.99 4.49 24.51
CA THR A 218 -20.44 4.59 24.33
C THR A 218 -20.90 3.63 23.23
N MET A 219 -20.21 3.63 22.09
CA MET A 219 -20.54 2.80 20.94
C MET A 219 -20.43 1.30 21.25
N ALA A 220 -19.37 0.90 21.95
CA ALA A 220 -19.15 -0.48 22.35
C ALA A 220 -20.27 -1.01 23.27
N ALA A 221 -20.80 -0.17 24.17
CA ALA A 221 -21.94 -0.55 25.02
C ALA A 221 -23.22 -0.85 24.23
N GLY A 222 -23.37 -0.29 23.02
CA GLY A 222 -24.46 -0.58 22.10
C GLY A 222 -24.13 -1.58 20.98
N GLY A 223 -22.97 -2.25 21.05
CA GLY A 223 -22.56 -3.25 20.07
C GLY A 223 -22.07 -2.69 18.74
N VAL A 224 -21.57 -1.45 18.72
CA VAL A 224 -20.90 -0.83 17.57
C VAL A 224 -19.41 -0.72 17.86
N THR A 225 -18.57 -1.25 16.97
CA THR A 225 -17.11 -1.18 17.09
C THR A 225 -16.60 0.10 16.46
N VAL A 226 -15.98 0.96 17.25
CA VAL A 226 -15.24 2.12 16.74
C VAL A 226 -13.81 1.72 16.43
N TYR A 227 -13.23 2.29 15.38
CA TYR A 227 -11.79 2.25 15.15
C TYR A 227 -11.27 3.58 14.59
N PRO A 228 -10.04 3.98 14.94
CA PRO A 228 -9.44 5.22 14.47
C PRO A 228 -8.86 5.08 13.07
N VAL A 229 -9.06 6.09 12.23
CA VAL A 229 -8.16 6.41 11.11
C VAL A 229 -7.24 7.54 11.53
N MET A 230 -5.92 7.28 11.53
CA MET A 230 -4.93 8.27 11.93
C MET A 230 -4.54 9.14 10.75
N LEU A 231 -4.88 10.43 10.81
CA LEU A 231 -4.65 11.39 9.73
C LEU A 231 -3.33 12.12 9.92
N MET A 232 -2.51 12.12 8.86
CA MET A 232 -1.25 12.85 8.80
C MET A 232 -0.87 13.10 7.34
N GLY A 233 -0.49 14.33 7.01
CA GLY A 233 -0.03 14.71 5.67
C GLY A 233 1.45 14.38 5.43
N LEU A 234 2.05 14.99 4.40
CA LEU A 234 3.44 14.72 3.97
C LEU A 234 4.41 15.89 4.19
N ASP A 235 4.05 16.85 5.06
CA ASP A 235 4.84 18.05 5.34
C ASP A 235 6.01 17.77 6.30
N PHE A 236 6.94 16.92 5.84
CA PHE A 236 8.16 16.54 6.55
C PHE A 236 9.40 16.75 5.69
N ASN A 237 10.56 16.89 6.33
CA ASN A 237 11.83 17.04 5.61
C ASN A 237 12.29 15.72 4.98
N ASN A 238 12.02 14.60 5.64
CA ASN A 238 12.50 13.27 5.24
C ASN A 238 11.64 12.15 5.87
N GLU A 239 11.91 10.91 5.47
CA GLU A 239 11.21 9.71 5.97
C GLU A 239 11.33 9.51 7.49
N ASN A 240 12.46 9.86 8.10
CA ASN A 240 12.67 9.66 9.54
C ASN A 240 11.84 10.64 10.38
N ASP A 241 11.74 11.90 9.96
CA ASP A 241 10.87 12.89 10.61
C ASP A 241 9.39 12.45 10.53
N ALA A 242 8.98 11.99 9.34
CA ALA A 242 7.65 11.43 9.11
C ALA A 242 7.38 10.20 9.98
N TYR A 243 8.37 9.30 10.11
CA TYR A 243 8.28 8.12 10.99
C TYR A 243 8.09 8.50 12.45
N ASN A 244 8.87 9.47 12.96
CA ASN A 244 8.76 9.88 14.36
C ASN A 244 7.40 10.53 14.66
N ALA A 245 6.88 11.34 13.74
CA ALA A 245 5.55 11.92 13.86
C ALA A 245 4.46 10.83 13.85
N GLY A 246 4.52 9.90 12.89
CA GLY A 246 3.61 8.77 12.83
C GLY A 246 3.65 7.91 14.10
N TYR A 247 4.85 7.61 14.61
CA TYR A 247 5.04 6.87 15.86
C TYR A 247 4.35 7.54 17.03
N GLN A 248 4.53 8.85 17.18
CA GLN A 248 3.91 9.59 18.28
C GLN A 248 2.37 9.55 18.22
N LEU A 249 1.79 9.70 17.02
CA LEU A 249 0.35 9.60 16.83
C LEU A 249 -0.18 8.18 17.11
N GLY A 250 0.55 7.15 16.69
CA GLY A 250 0.23 5.75 17.00
C GLY A 250 0.23 5.47 18.50
N VAL A 251 1.24 5.97 19.24
CA VAL A 251 1.32 5.86 20.70
C VAL A 251 0.13 6.56 21.37
N TRP A 252 -0.16 7.82 20.99
CA TRP A 252 -1.27 8.56 21.58
C TRP A 252 -2.60 7.84 21.37
N THR A 253 -2.85 7.35 20.17
CA THR A 253 -4.09 6.67 19.80
C THR A 253 -4.27 5.36 20.58
N ALA A 254 -3.27 4.48 20.58
CA ALA A 254 -3.34 3.20 21.28
C ALA A 254 -3.28 3.33 22.82
N THR A 255 -2.72 4.43 23.34
CA THR A 255 -2.75 4.75 24.78
C THR A 255 -4.14 5.21 25.21
N ALA A 256 -4.82 6.03 24.40
CA ALA A 256 -6.15 6.54 24.70
C ALA A 256 -7.19 5.41 24.79
N ASN A 257 -7.13 4.44 23.88
CA ASN A 257 -7.93 3.23 23.93
C ASN A 257 -7.29 2.11 23.10
N LYS A 258 -7.42 0.85 23.57
CA LYS A 258 -7.01 -0.32 22.81
C LYS A 258 -8.13 -0.76 21.88
N TYR A 259 -8.05 -0.34 20.62
CA TYR A 259 -9.03 -0.67 19.59
C TYR A 259 -8.75 -2.05 18.99
N PRO A 260 -9.80 -2.79 18.54
CA PRO A 260 -9.58 -4.02 17.79
C PRO A 260 -8.83 -3.80 16.48
N TYR A 261 -9.04 -2.63 15.86
CA TYR A 261 -8.46 -2.23 14.59
C TYR A 261 -7.92 -0.80 14.67
N TYR A 262 -6.90 -0.50 13.86
CA TYR A 262 -6.31 0.83 13.69
C TYR A 262 -6.00 1.02 12.21
N GLU A 263 -6.52 2.09 11.61
CA GLU A 263 -6.21 2.46 10.24
C GLU A 263 -5.06 3.47 10.21
N VAL A 264 -4.03 3.15 9.44
CA VAL A 264 -2.80 3.94 9.34
C VAL A 264 -2.82 4.77 8.05
N SER A 265 -3.05 6.08 8.19
CA SER A 265 -3.28 7.05 7.11
C SER A 265 -4.64 6.95 6.41
N ASN A 266 -4.95 7.94 5.57
CA ASN A 266 -6.16 8.06 4.76
C ASN A 266 -5.75 8.56 3.36
N GLU A 267 -5.87 7.75 2.33
CA GLU A 267 -5.57 8.11 0.93
C GLU A 267 -4.19 8.79 0.71
N LEU A 268 -3.18 8.45 1.53
CA LEU A 268 -1.87 9.12 1.49
C LEU A 268 -1.14 8.89 0.16
N GLU A 269 -1.54 7.87 -0.59
CA GLU A 269 -1.07 7.61 -1.93
C GLU A 269 -1.47 8.71 -2.93
N ALA A 270 -2.62 9.35 -2.75
CA ALA A 270 -3.07 10.44 -3.62
C ALA A 270 -2.13 11.66 -3.53
N ASP A 271 -1.68 11.99 -2.31
CA ASP A 271 -0.70 13.06 -2.08
C ASP A 271 0.65 12.75 -2.73
N ALA A 272 1.00 11.46 -2.84
CA ALA A 272 2.25 10.99 -3.41
C ALA A 272 2.28 10.95 -4.94
N LEU A 273 1.16 11.17 -5.63
CA LEU A 273 1.12 11.16 -7.10
C LEU A 273 1.91 12.33 -7.72
N THR A 274 2.41 12.11 -8.95
CA THR A 274 3.07 13.14 -9.78
C THR A 274 2.08 13.96 -10.61
N GLY A 275 0.77 13.71 -10.49
CA GLY A 275 -0.28 14.42 -11.20
C GLY A 275 -1.59 13.62 -11.23
N ASN A 276 -2.45 13.93 -12.20
CA ASN A 276 -3.69 13.17 -12.44
C ASN A 276 -3.37 11.90 -13.24
N VAL A 277 -2.92 10.86 -12.55
CA VAL A 277 -2.49 9.58 -13.13
C VAL A 277 -3.13 8.43 -12.37
N ASP A 278 -3.18 7.26 -13.00
CA ASP A 278 -3.91 6.10 -12.46
C ASP A 278 -3.28 5.47 -11.21
N GLY A 279 -2.02 5.79 -10.86
CA GLY A 279 -1.35 5.23 -9.68
C GLY A 279 -1.06 3.71 -9.72
N VAL A 280 -1.11 3.08 -10.91
CA VAL A 280 -0.81 1.64 -11.07
C VAL A 280 0.68 1.32 -11.28
N TYR A 281 1.51 2.33 -11.59
CA TYR A 281 2.94 2.15 -11.88
C TYR A 281 3.83 2.97 -10.94
N PRO A 282 5.06 2.52 -10.63
CA PRO A 282 6.00 3.27 -9.79
C PRO A 282 6.22 4.72 -10.23
N GLN A 283 6.37 4.97 -11.53
CA GLN A 283 6.60 6.33 -12.07
C GLN A 283 5.42 7.30 -11.91
N HIS A 284 4.25 6.81 -11.48
CA HIS A 284 3.11 7.68 -11.16
C HIS A 284 3.25 8.36 -9.79
N PHE A 285 4.24 7.96 -9.00
CA PHE A 285 4.47 8.49 -7.65
C PHE A 285 5.78 9.26 -7.58
N ASP A 286 5.78 10.33 -6.79
CA ASP A 286 6.97 11.09 -6.45
C ASP A 286 7.77 10.34 -5.38
N ASN A 287 9.07 10.13 -5.64
CA ASN A 287 9.92 9.32 -4.77
C ASN A 287 10.08 9.90 -3.36
N ALA A 288 10.22 11.23 -3.24
CA ALA A 288 10.41 11.88 -1.94
C ALA A 288 9.11 11.87 -1.12
N LYS A 289 7.96 12.08 -1.78
CA LYS A 289 6.65 11.97 -1.13
C LYS A 289 6.36 10.54 -0.70
N PHE A 290 6.63 9.55 -1.55
CA PHE A 290 6.49 8.14 -1.23
C PHE A 290 7.30 7.75 0.01
N GLN A 291 8.57 8.18 0.10
CA GLN A 291 9.42 7.91 1.27
C GLN A 291 8.84 8.50 2.55
N LYS A 292 8.31 9.73 2.51
CA LYS A 292 7.64 10.35 3.67
C LYS A 292 6.38 9.58 4.06
N ALA A 293 5.57 9.19 3.08
CA ALA A 293 4.36 8.41 3.31
C ALA A 293 4.69 7.05 3.95
N ARG A 294 5.71 6.33 3.43
CA ARG A 294 6.26 5.11 4.03
C ARG A 294 6.69 5.35 5.47
N GLY A 295 7.37 6.46 5.75
CA GLY A 295 7.74 6.91 7.09
C GLY A 295 6.52 7.02 8.01
N VAL A 296 5.54 7.85 7.64
CA VAL A 296 4.28 8.05 8.40
C VAL A 296 3.63 6.71 8.75
N ILE A 297 3.38 5.87 7.75
CA ILE A 297 2.67 4.60 7.91
C ILE A 297 3.44 3.65 8.83
N ARG A 298 4.75 3.47 8.59
CA ARG A 298 5.59 2.61 9.45
C ARG A 298 5.69 3.14 10.87
N GLY A 299 5.77 4.46 11.02
CA GLY A 299 5.77 5.14 12.30
C GLY A 299 4.50 4.81 13.08
N MET A 300 3.32 5.07 12.49
CA MET A 300 2.03 4.78 13.12
C MET A 300 1.93 3.32 13.56
N ILE A 301 2.28 2.38 12.68
CA ILE A 301 2.27 0.94 13.00
C ILE A 301 3.17 0.66 14.21
N ALA A 302 4.42 1.15 14.21
CA ALA A 302 5.34 0.94 15.32
C ALA A 302 4.84 1.57 16.62
N GLY A 303 4.26 2.77 16.55
CA GLY A 303 3.67 3.47 17.69
C GLY A 303 2.53 2.69 18.33
N ILE A 304 1.58 2.21 17.51
CA ILE A 304 0.48 1.35 17.95
C ILE A 304 1.03 0.10 18.61
N LYS A 305 1.93 -0.63 17.93
CA LYS A 305 2.45 -1.91 18.39
C LYS A 305 3.30 -1.80 19.66
N SER A 306 3.83 -0.62 19.98
CA SER A 306 4.53 -0.38 21.24
C SER A 306 3.60 -0.38 22.47
N VAL A 307 2.30 -0.13 22.28
CA VAL A 307 1.29 -0.04 23.35
C VAL A 307 0.27 -1.19 23.28
N ASP A 308 -0.14 -1.55 22.06
CA ASP A 308 -1.14 -2.56 21.76
C ASP A 308 -0.62 -3.53 20.69
N THR A 309 0.05 -4.58 21.15
CA THR A 309 0.63 -5.61 20.27
C THR A 309 -0.44 -6.42 19.51
N ASN A 310 -1.67 -6.49 20.04
CA ASN A 310 -2.78 -7.27 19.48
C ASN A 310 -3.63 -6.48 18.46
N GLY A 311 -3.61 -5.15 18.53
CA GLY A 311 -4.36 -4.27 17.63
C GLY A 311 -4.10 -4.57 16.15
N LYS A 312 -5.17 -4.76 15.36
CA LYS A 312 -5.06 -5.08 13.93
C LYS A 312 -4.81 -3.84 13.10
N ILE A 313 -3.92 -3.94 12.11
CA ILE A 313 -3.57 -2.82 11.24
C ILE A 313 -4.40 -2.89 9.97
N ILE A 314 -5.19 -1.85 9.74
CA ILE A 314 -5.84 -1.57 8.46
C ILE A 314 -4.89 -0.64 7.70
N MET A 315 -4.45 -1.06 6.51
CA MET A 315 -3.70 -0.16 5.61
C MET A 315 -4.62 0.99 5.22
N GLY A 316 -4.12 2.24 5.30
CA GLY A 316 -4.93 3.43 5.03
C GLY A 316 -5.72 3.29 3.75
N GLY A 317 -7.03 3.58 3.81
CA GLY A 317 -7.93 3.33 2.69
C GLY A 317 -7.44 4.06 1.45
N GLY A 318 -6.85 3.31 0.51
CA GLY A 318 -6.41 3.86 -0.75
C GLY A 318 -7.61 4.07 -1.67
N ALA A 319 -7.50 4.96 -2.64
CA ALA A 319 -8.60 5.25 -3.56
C ALA A 319 -8.27 4.91 -5.01
N TRP A 320 -9.34 4.80 -5.81
CA TRP A 320 -9.24 4.63 -7.26
C TRP A 320 -8.37 3.43 -7.65
N MET A 321 -7.39 3.61 -8.53
CA MET A 321 -6.49 2.57 -9.01
C MET A 321 -5.08 2.69 -8.41
N HIS A 322 -4.90 3.48 -7.35
CA HIS A 322 -3.58 3.82 -6.80
C HIS A 322 -2.87 2.66 -6.06
N TYR A 323 -3.25 1.41 -6.34
CA TYR A 323 -2.76 0.20 -5.67
C TYR A 323 -1.26 -0.05 -5.88
N GLY A 324 -0.63 0.62 -6.86
CA GLY A 324 0.82 0.54 -7.06
C GLY A 324 1.62 1.04 -5.86
N PHE A 325 1.03 1.97 -5.10
CA PHE A 325 1.60 2.48 -3.86
C PHE A 325 1.76 1.37 -2.80
N ASP A 326 0.67 0.67 -2.50
CA ASP A 326 0.65 -0.44 -1.53
C ASP A 326 1.53 -1.60 -1.97
N GLN A 327 1.56 -1.91 -3.27
CA GLN A 327 2.45 -2.93 -3.82
C GLN A 327 3.92 -2.60 -3.57
N MET A 328 4.33 -1.34 -3.77
CA MET A 328 5.71 -0.92 -3.50
C MET A 328 6.05 -1.00 -2.01
N LEU A 329 5.13 -0.58 -1.13
CA LEU A 329 5.29 -0.69 0.32
C LEU A 329 5.42 -2.14 0.79
N ALA A 330 4.59 -3.04 0.28
CA ALA A 330 4.65 -4.48 0.61
C ALA A 330 5.96 -5.13 0.12
N ASN A 331 6.43 -4.74 -1.07
CA ASN A 331 7.59 -5.35 -1.72
C ASN A 331 8.93 -4.73 -1.30
N GLY A 332 8.93 -3.62 -0.54
CA GLY A 332 10.16 -2.92 -0.18
C GLY A 332 10.85 -2.30 -1.41
N THR A 333 10.03 -1.87 -2.38
CA THR A 333 10.46 -1.11 -3.56
C THR A 333 9.97 0.34 -3.44
N GLN A 334 10.40 1.21 -4.35
CA GLN A 334 9.96 2.60 -4.37
C GLN A 334 9.99 3.16 -5.81
N PRO A 335 9.46 4.39 -6.05
CA PRO A 335 9.25 4.93 -7.40
C PRO A 335 10.48 4.97 -8.32
N ASP A 336 11.68 5.15 -7.77
CA ASP A 336 12.94 5.16 -8.53
C ASP A 336 13.43 3.76 -8.97
N GLY A 337 12.67 2.69 -8.66
CA GLY A 337 12.97 1.31 -9.01
C GLY A 337 13.99 0.63 -8.09
N SER A 338 14.51 1.32 -7.08
CA SER A 338 15.38 0.71 -6.08
C SER A 338 14.61 -0.24 -5.16
N THR A 339 15.33 -1.22 -4.59
CA THR A 339 14.77 -2.30 -3.77
C THR A 339 15.54 -2.43 -2.46
N GLY A 340 15.06 -3.26 -1.53
CA GLY A 340 15.69 -3.47 -0.22
C GLY A 340 15.27 -2.42 0.82
N HIS A 341 14.20 -1.68 0.54
CA HIS A 341 13.63 -0.72 1.48
C HIS A 341 12.79 -1.42 2.54
N PRO A 342 12.54 -0.74 3.68
CA PRO A 342 11.69 -1.30 4.71
C PRO A 342 10.28 -1.62 4.20
N VAL A 343 9.88 -2.87 4.38
CA VAL A 343 8.54 -3.35 4.01
C VAL A 343 7.49 -2.88 5.02
N VAL A 344 6.27 -2.68 4.53
CA VAL A 344 5.08 -2.45 5.36
C VAL A 344 4.24 -3.71 5.38
N SER A 345 3.81 -4.14 6.56
CA SER A 345 2.90 -5.26 6.74
C SER A 345 1.68 -4.81 7.51
N TRP A 346 0.51 -5.27 7.08
CA TRP A 346 -0.78 -4.98 7.68
C TRP A 346 -1.65 -6.24 7.76
N ASP A 347 -2.80 -6.13 8.42
CA ASP A 347 -3.76 -7.21 8.61
C ASP A 347 -4.92 -7.13 7.58
N ILE A 348 -5.37 -5.92 7.23
CA ILE A 348 -6.54 -5.67 6.36
C ILE A 348 -6.19 -4.62 5.31
N THR A 349 -6.53 -4.86 4.04
CA THR A 349 -6.42 -3.86 2.97
C THR A 349 -7.74 -3.10 2.89
N ALA A 350 -7.71 -1.79 3.12
CA ALA A 350 -8.87 -0.93 2.98
C ALA A 350 -8.85 -0.16 1.65
N TRP A 351 -10.02 0.10 1.08
CA TRP A 351 -10.14 0.82 -0.18
C TRP A 351 -11.38 1.73 -0.20
N HIS A 352 -11.23 2.89 -0.82
CA HIS A 352 -12.25 3.91 -0.96
C HIS A 352 -12.84 3.88 -2.37
N TRP A 353 -14.17 3.99 -2.49
CA TRP A 353 -14.84 3.95 -3.79
C TRP A 353 -16.03 4.89 -3.91
N TYR A 354 -16.08 5.67 -4.99
CA TYR A 354 -17.10 6.70 -5.20
C TYR A 354 -17.82 6.57 -6.55
N SER A 355 -19.03 7.14 -6.64
CA SER A 355 -19.92 6.92 -7.80
C SER A 355 -19.34 7.35 -9.16
N ASP A 356 -18.45 8.34 -9.16
CA ASP A 356 -17.73 8.82 -10.35
C ASP A 356 -16.63 7.87 -10.82
N GLN A 357 -16.21 6.92 -9.98
CA GLN A 357 -15.23 5.89 -10.28
C GLN A 357 -15.89 4.65 -10.94
N GLY A 358 -17.21 4.53 -10.86
CA GLY A 358 -17.97 3.53 -11.60
C GLY A 358 -17.82 2.11 -11.06
N ASP A 359 -17.54 1.14 -11.93
CA ASP A 359 -17.44 -0.28 -11.59
C ASP A 359 -16.04 -0.62 -11.07
N ILE A 360 -15.91 -0.97 -9.78
CA ILE A 360 -14.61 -1.30 -9.15
C ILE A 360 -13.93 -2.55 -9.75
N THR A 361 -14.69 -3.42 -10.41
CA THR A 361 -14.17 -4.61 -11.10
C THR A 361 -13.78 -4.32 -12.55
N ASN A 362 -14.03 -3.10 -13.04
CA ASN A 362 -13.69 -2.64 -14.38
C ASN A 362 -13.44 -1.12 -14.41
N ALA A 363 -12.52 -0.66 -13.58
CA ALA A 363 -12.14 0.74 -13.44
C ALA A 363 -11.22 1.13 -14.59
N CYS A 364 -11.61 2.12 -15.41
CA CYS A 364 -10.85 2.49 -16.61
C CYS A 364 -10.20 3.87 -16.48
N GLY A 365 -8.90 3.94 -16.78
CA GLY A 365 -8.11 5.17 -16.79
C GLY A 365 -7.09 5.21 -17.94
N GLY A 366 -6.05 6.03 -17.79
CA GLY A 366 -5.00 6.22 -18.80
C GLY A 366 -4.16 4.96 -19.09
N THR A 367 -4.24 3.95 -18.23
CA THR A 367 -3.49 2.69 -18.30
C THR A 367 -4.36 1.48 -18.67
N GLY A 368 -5.59 1.73 -19.10
CA GLY A 368 -6.57 0.69 -19.44
C GLY A 368 -7.57 0.45 -18.31
N CYS A 369 -8.25 -0.68 -18.37
CA CYS A 369 -9.27 -1.07 -17.40
C CYS A 369 -8.73 -2.13 -16.44
N HIS A 370 -9.05 -1.98 -15.17
CA HIS A 370 -8.51 -2.76 -14.07
C HIS A 370 -9.62 -3.31 -13.18
N ASP A 371 -9.51 -4.58 -12.83
CA ASP A 371 -10.26 -5.16 -11.72
C ASP A 371 -9.49 -4.85 -10.42
N VAL A 372 -9.85 -3.74 -9.79
CA VAL A 372 -9.14 -3.25 -8.59
C VAL A 372 -9.22 -4.30 -7.47
N LEU A 373 -10.38 -4.92 -7.28
CA LEU A 373 -10.57 -5.96 -6.27
C LEU A 373 -9.69 -7.19 -6.53
N ALA A 374 -9.48 -7.59 -7.78
CA ALA A 374 -8.55 -8.67 -8.11
C ALA A 374 -7.10 -8.32 -7.73
N VAL A 375 -6.69 -7.07 -7.92
CA VAL A 375 -5.34 -6.62 -7.53
C VAL A 375 -5.18 -6.60 -6.01
N LEU A 376 -6.16 -6.05 -5.29
CA LEU A 376 -6.13 -6.02 -3.82
C LEU A 376 -6.13 -7.45 -3.23
N GLN A 377 -6.88 -8.37 -3.83
CA GLN A 377 -6.91 -9.77 -3.41
C GLN A 377 -5.53 -10.44 -3.48
N GLN A 378 -4.68 -10.07 -4.44
CA GLN A 378 -3.32 -10.61 -4.58
C GLN A 378 -2.41 -10.27 -3.40
N MET A 379 -2.75 -9.25 -2.60
CA MET A 379 -2.04 -8.92 -1.36
C MET A 379 -2.27 -9.95 -0.25
N GLY A 380 -3.23 -10.88 -0.43
CA GLY A 380 -3.47 -11.99 0.49
C GLY A 380 -4.11 -11.57 1.82
N LYS A 381 -4.73 -10.38 1.87
CA LYS A 381 -5.41 -9.82 3.04
C LYS A 381 -6.93 -9.75 2.80
N PRO A 382 -7.75 -9.78 3.87
CA PRO A 382 -9.12 -9.30 3.81
C PRO A 382 -9.22 -7.90 3.19
N ILE A 383 -10.29 -7.68 2.41
CA ILE A 383 -10.61 -6.38 1.83
C ILE A 383 -11.75 -5.74 2.60
N TRP A 384 -11.57 -4.48 2.99
CA TRP A 384 -12.62 -3.62 3.53
C TRP A 384 -12.85 -2.48 2.54
N ILE A 385 -14.07 -2.27 2.09
CA ILE A 385 -14.45 -1.00 1.46
C ILE A 385 -14.84 -0.06 2.59
N ASN A 386 -13.85 0.50 3.28
CA ASN A 386 -14.04 1.28 4.52
C ASN A 386 -14.45 2.74 4.26
N GLU A 387 -14.64 3.10 3.01
CA GLU A 387 -15.30 4.34 2.61
C GLU A 387 -15.92 4.14 1.22
N PHE A 388 -17.24 4.36 1.11
CA PHE A 388 -17.87 4.47 -0.19
C PHE A 388 -18.99 5.49 -0.18
N GLY A 389 -19.17 6.20 -1.29
CA GLY A 389 -20.13 7.29 -1.32
C GLY A 389 -20.58 7.65 -2.73
N VAL A 390 -21.70 8.36 -2.80
CA VAL A 390 -22.21 8.88 -4.06
C VAL A 390 -22.00 10.39 -4.08
N ARG A 391 -21.41 10.90 -5.16
CA ARG A 391 -21.13 12.33 -5.30
C ARG A 391 -22.43 13.14 -5.15
N PRO A 392 -22.46 14.22 -4.32
CA PRO A 392 -23.67 15.00 -4.07
C PRO A 392 -24.25 15.66 -5.32
N ASN A 393 -23.43 15.85 -6.35
CA ASN A 393 -23.83 16.44 -7.63
C ASN A 393 -24.34 15.41 -8.66
N MET A 394 -24.41 14.12 -8.32
CA MET A 394 -24.81 13.06 -9.25
C MET A 394 -26.31 13.12 -9.61
N GLY A 395 -27.13 13.67 -8.73
CA GLY A 395 -28.56 13.88 -9.01
C GLY A 395 -29.35 14.25 -7.75
N SER A 396 -30.67 14.06 -7.82
CA SER A 396 -31.57 14.18 -6.68
C SER A 396 -31.25 13.17 -5.57
N ASP A 397 -31.71 13.46 -4.34
CA ASP A 397 -31.58 12.53 -3.20
C ASP A 397 -32.04 11.10 -3.52
N GLN A 398 -33.08 10.95 -4.34
CA GLN A 398 -33.57 9.63 -4.74
C GLN A 398 -32.64 8.91 -5.71
N GLN A 399 -32.01 9.64 -6.63
CA GLN A 399 -31.00 9.08 -7.55
C GLN A 399 -29.75 8.67 -6.78
N ILE A 400 -29.32 9.50 -5.83
CA ILE A 400 -28.22 9.22 -4.91
C ILE A 400 -28.50 7.93 -4.11
N ALA A 401 -29.68 7.85 -3.49
CA ALA A 401 -30.10 6.68 -2.73
C ALA A 401 -30.12 5.41 -3.60
N SER A 402 -30.63 5.51 -4.83
CA SER A 402 -30.73 4.37 -5.76
C SER A 402 -29.35 3.89 -6.22
N TYR A 403 -28.40 4.79 -6.45
CA TYR A 403 -27.03 4.42 -6.81
C TYR A 403 -26.31 3.78 -5.61
N LEU A 404 -26.45 4.35 -4.41
CA LEU A 404 -25.79 3.88 -3.19
C LEU A 404 -26.06 2.39 -2.95
N VAL A 405 -27.31 1.96 -3.08
CA VAL A 405 -27.71 0.54 -2.90
C VAL A 405 -27.63 -0.29 -4.19
N GLY A 406 -27.16 0.31 -5.28
CA GLY A 406 -27.24 -0.23 -6.63
C GLY A 406 -26.12 -1.21 -7.00
N ASN A 407 -26.19 -1.71 -8.23
CA ASN A 407 -25.31 -2.74 -8.81
C ASN A 407 -23.88 -2.27 -9.14
N LYS A 408 -23.52 -1.04 -8.79
CA LYS A 408 -22.16 -0.48 -8.87
C LYS A 408 -21.62 -0.02 -7.51
N MET A 409 -22.31 -0.37 -6.42
CA MET A 409 -21.94 0.04 -5.07
C MET A 409 -22.29 -1.07 -4.08
N MET A 410 -23.24 -0.89 -3.15
CA MET A 410 -23.50 -1.90 -2.11
C MET A 410 -23.92 -3.26 -2.69
N ALA A 411 -24.84 -3.30 -3.68
CA ALA A 411 -25.24 -4.57 -4.27
C ALA A 411 -24.08 -5.23 -5.03
N GLN A 412 -23.20 -4.44 -5.65
CA GLN A 412 -21.99 -4.96 -6.27
C GLN A 412 -21.09 -5.60 -5.22
N PHE A 413 -20.68 -4.85 -4.20
CA PHE A 413 -19.76 -5.30 -3.17
C PHE A 413 -20.27 -6.57 -2.48
N VAL A 414 -21.56 -6.62 -2.14
CA VAL A 414 -22.18 -7.81 -1.53
C VAL A 414 -22.18 -9.03 -2.46
N SER A 415 -22.38 -8.81 -3.77
CA SER A 415 -22.41 -9.89 -4.78
C SER A 415 -21.03 -10.50 -5.02
N VAL A 416 -19.97 -9.69 -4.94
CA VAL A 416 -18.59 -10.14 -5.20
C VAL A 416 -17.78 -10.42 -3.92
N ALA A 417 -18.36 -10.20 -2.74
CA ALA A 417 -17.64 -10.30 -1.47
C ALA A 417 -16.94 -11.65 -1.26
N SER A 418 -17.61 -12.77 -1.55
CA SER A 418 -17.00 -14.10 -1.41
C SER A 418 -15.90 -14.35 -2.43
N LYS A 419 -15.97 -13.73 -3.63
CA LYS A 419 -14.94 -13.86 -4.67
C LYS A 419 -13.65 -13.18 -4.24
N TYR A 420 -13.74 -11.98 -3.67
CA TYR A 420 -12.56 -11.15 -3.34
C TYR A 420 -12.20 -11.11 -1.85
N ASN A 421 -12.92 -11.84 -0.99
CA ASN A 421 -12.78 -11.76 0.48
C ASN A 421 -13.05 -10.35 1.02
N ILE A 422 -14.12 -9.71 0.55
CA ILE A 422 -14.63 -8.47 1.15
C ILE A 422 -15.34 -8.84 2.45
N GLN A 423 -14.90 -8.25 3.55
CA GLN A 423 -15.45 -8.53 4.89
C GLN A 423 -16.25 -7.37 5.47
N ALA A 424 -16.07 -6.18 4.93
CA ALA A 424 -16.69 -4.95 5.41
C ALA A 424 -16.98 -3.99 4.26
N ILE A 425 -18.10 -3.28 4.35
CA ILE A 425 -18.37 -2.09 3.55
C ILE A 425 -18.88 -0.97 4.47
N GLN A 426 -18.37 0.25 4.33
CA GLN A 426 -18.68 1.37 5.20
C GLN A 426 -18.99 2.64 4.41
N THR A 427 -20.16 3.21 4.64
CA THR A 427 -20.63 4.36 3.86
C THR A 427 -20.00 5.65 4.37
N TYR A 428 -19.54 6.48 3.44
CA TYR A 428 -19.24 7.89 3.65
C TYR A 428 -20.52 8.69 3.42
N GLU A 429 -21.17 9.22 4.45
CA GLU A 429 -20.85 9.18 5.89
C GLU A 429 -22.15 9.26 6.71
N LEU A 430 -22.09 9.37 8.04
CA LEU A 430 -23.31 9.43 8.86
C LEU A 430 -24.08 10.76 8.66
N TYR A 431 -23.40 11.90 8.76
CA TYR A 431 -23.99 13.24 8.64
C TYR A 431 -23.43 13.99 7.45
N ASP A 432 -24.24 14.81 6.77
CA ASP A 432 -23.69 15.78 5.83
C ASP A 432 -22.73 16.73 6.54
N ASP A 433 -21.66 17.08 5.85
CA ASP A 433 -20.79 18.15 6.31
C ASP A 433 -21.51 19.51 6.40
N PRO A 434 -21.03 20.41 7.28
CA PRO A 434 -21.45 21.79 7.27
C PRO A 434 -21.06 22.48 5.94
N ALA A 435 -21.65 23.64 5.67
CA ALA A 435 -21.28 24.42 4.50
C ALA A 435 -19.77 24.76 4.54
N GLY A 436 -19.04 24.35 3.50
CA GLY A 436 -17.59 24.50 3.41
C GLY A 436 -16.78 23.24 3.74
N GLY A 437 -17.41 22.16 4.20
CA GLY A 437 -16.81 20.82 4.23
C GLY A 437 -16.81 20.14 2.85
N GLU A 438 -16.62 18.83 2.83
CA GLU A 438 -16.47 18.03 1.61
C GLU A 438 -17.78 17.86 0.83
N GLY A 439 -18.91 17.99 1.53
CA GLY A 439 -20.23 18.15 0.92
C GLY A 439 -21.30 17.24 1.51
N ALA A 440 -22.47 17.23 0.87
CA ALA A 440 -23.65 16.53 1.37
C ALA A 440 -23.65 15.02 1.06
N TYR A 441 -22.64 14.28 1.54
CA TYR A 441 -22.52 12.83 1.36
C TYR A 441 -23.33 11.99 2.36
N GLY A 442 -23.68 12.58 3.51
CA GLY A 442 -24.26 11.90 4.65
C GLY A 442 -25.55 11.13 4.37
N LEU A 443 -25.83 10.15 5.22
CA LEU A 443 -27.15 9.50 5.29
C LEU A 443 -28.18 10.44 5.93
N LEU A 444 -27.77 11.27 6.89
CA LEU A 444 -28.59 12.33 7.46
C LEU A 444 -28.02 13.70 7.10
N LYS A 445 -28.83 14.74 7.23
CA LYS A 445 -28.39 16.13 7.04
C LYS A 445 -27.47 16.60 8.16
N ASN A 446 -26.84 17.75 7.93
CA ASN A 446 -25.91 18.41 8.86
C ASN A 446 -26.56 18.94 10.15
N ASP A 447 -27.87 18.76 10.33
CA ASP A 447 -28.57 18.98 11.60
C ASP A 447 -28.48 17.77 12.56
N GLY A 448 -27.84 16.69 12.11
CA GLY A 448 -27.62 15.46 12.86
C GLY A 448 -28.88 14.60 13.06
N LYS A 449 -30.01 14.95 12.42
CA LYS A 449 -31.32 14.36 12.74
C LYS A 449 -32.18 14.04 11.53
N THR A 450 -32.16 14.87 10.49
CA THR A 450 -33.06 14.73 9.35
C THR A 450 -32.55 13.65 8.39
N PRO A 451 -33.25 12.51 8.22
CA PRO A 451 -32.82 11.47 7.29
C PRO A 451 -32.95 11.92 5.84
N LYS A 452 -31.99 11.54 4.99
CA LYS A 452 -32.10 11.66 3.53
C LYS A 452 -32.68 10.37 2.94
N ALA A 453 -33.04 10.39 1.65
CA ALA A 453 -33.51 9.17 0.98
C ALA A 453 -32.50 8.02 1.07
N ALA A 454 -31.20 8.33 1.09
CA ALA A 454 -30.11 7.39 1.26
C ALA A 454 -30.16 6.64 2.60
N TYR A 455 -30.59 7.27 3.70
CA TYR A 455 -30.74 6.62 5.01
C TYR A 455 -31.69 5.43 4.94
N THR A 456 -32.89 5.65 4.40
CA THR A 456 -33.92 4.61 4.28
C THR A 456 -33.48 3.52 3.32
N ALA A 457 -32.87 3.88 2.19
CA ALA A 457 -32.36 2.91 1.22
C ALA A 457 -31.28 2.01 1.83
N PHE A 458 -30.28 2.61 2.49
CA PHE A 458 -29.19 1.89 3.18
C PHE A 458 -29.76 0.94 4.24
N LYS A 459 -30.62 1.45 5.13
CA LYS A 459 -31.26 0.66 6.18
C LYS A 459 -31.98 -0.58 5.64
N ASN A 460 -32.80 -0.38 4.61
CA ASN A 460 -33.55 -1.47 3.99
C ASN A 460 -32.63 -2.49 3.29
N PHE A 461 -31.55 -2.00 2.67
CA PHE A 461 -30.55 -2.85 2.05
C PHE A 461 -29.83 -3.73 3.09
N VAL A 462 -29.37 -3.14 4.20
CA VAL A 462 -28.71 -3.86 5.30
C VAL A 462 -29.65 -4.90 5.90
N ALA A 463 -30.90 -4.52 6.17
CA ALA A 463 -31.91 -5.45 6.71
C ALA A 463 -32.21 -6.63 5.77
N SER A 464 -32.14 -6.41 4.46
CA SER A 464 -32.39 -7.45 3.43
C SER A 464 -31.16 -8.29 3.10
N ASN A 465 -29.97 -7.88 3.55
CA ASN A 465 -28.71 -8.57 3.33
C ASN A 465 -27.97 -8.82 4.65
N PRO A 466 -28.57 -9.49 5.65
CA PRO A 466 -27.89 -9.78 6.91
C PRO A 466 -26.86 -10.88 6.67
N LYS A 467 -25.66 -10.50 6.23
CA LYS A 467 -24.56 -11.45 6.10
C LYS A 467 -23.93 -11.68 7.44
#